data_AF-A0A9W2X2H2-F1
#
_entry.id   AF-A0A9W2X2H2-F1
#
_cell.length_a   1.000
_cell.length_b   1.000
_cell.length_c   1.000
_cell.angle_alpha   90.00
_cell.angle_beta   90.00
_cell.angle_gamma   90.00
#
_symmetry.space_group_name_H-M   'P 1'
#
loop_
_entity.id
_entity.type
_entity.pdbx_description
1 polymer ?
#
loop_
_entity_poly.entity_id
_entity_poly.type
_entity_poly.pdbx_seq_one_letter_code
_entity_poly.pdbx_strand_id
1 'polypeptide(L)'
;MGEEFTFEILTVLEFSSTRKRMSVIVQTPTGQVRLYCKGADSVIYERLSEDSLFVEETLAHLECFAKEGLRALCVALHRFNGEYQQCWVMCKEASTVVQDRTQSLEDCYDASEKFLLLGATAIEVRLQARVPETITNLLKVNIRIWVLTGGSDVTSLPL
;
A
#
# COMPACT_ATOMS: atom_id res chain seq x y z
N MET A 1 -29.88 -6.38 -10.32
CA MET A 1 -29.67 -5.07 -9.67
C MET A 1 -28.73 -5.29 -8.51
N GLY A 2 -27.78 -4.39 -8.25
CA GLY A 2 -26.92 -4.48 -7.07
C GLY A 2 -27.65 -3.96 -5.82
N GLU A 3 -27.23 -4.42 -4.64
CA GLU A 3 -27.65 -3.84 -3.36
C GLU A 3 -26.71 -2.68 -2.99
N GLU A 4 -27.26 -1.60 -2.43
CA GLU A 4 -26.49 -0.46 -1.95
C GLU A 4 -26.05 -0.69 -0.50
N PHE A 5 -24.77 -0.45 -0.22
CA PHE A 5 -24.19 -0.53 1.11
C PHE A 5 -23.50 0.78 1.46
N THR A 6 -23.84 1.35 2.61
CA THR A 6 -23.23 2.58 3.12
C THR A 6 -22.11 2.26 4.12
N PHE A 7 -20.92 2.79 3.85
CA PHE A 7 -19.77 2.69 4.75
C PHE A 7 -19.47 4.08 5.31
N GLU A 8 -19.23 4.16 6.61
CA GLU A 8 -18.80 5.40 7.26
C GLU A 8 -17.28 5.42 7.35
N ILE A 9 -16.65 6.50 6.89
CA ILE A 9 -15.20 6.70 7.00
C ILE A 9 -14.92 7.34 8.36
N LEU A 10 -14.31 6.59 9.26
CA LEU A 10 -13.95 7.07 10.60
C LEU A 10 -12.63 7.85 10.58
N THR A 11 -11.64 7.38 9.80
CA THR A 11 -10.33 8.03 9.69
C THR A 11 -9.62 7.65 8.41
N VAL A 12 -8.84 8.59 7.88
CA VAL A 12 -7.93 8.39 6.75
C VAL A 12 -6.50 8.63 7.25
N LEU A 13 -5.64 7.64 7.09
CA LEU A 13 -4.21 7.73 7.32
C LEU A 13 -3.54 7.87 5.98
N GLU A 14 -3.19 9.10 5.64
CA GLU A 14 -2.63 9.45 4.33
C GLU A 14 -1.31 8.72 4.04
N PHE A 15 -1.00 8.67 2.75
CA PHE A 15 0.28 8.18 2.30
C PHE A 15 1.39 9.14 2.71
N SER A 16 2.46 8.60 3.30
CA SER A 16 3.73 9.30 3.47
C SER A 16 4.86 8.49 2.87
N SER A 17 5.93 9.17 2.43
CA SER A 17 7.12 8.52 1.89
C SER A 17 7.86 7.67 2.93
N THR A 18 7.72 8.02 4.21
CA THR A 18 8.25 7.26 5.35
C THR A 18 7.47 5.96 5.54
N ARG A 19 6.13 6.01 5.55
CA ARG A 19 5.28 4.82 5.76
C ARG A 19 5.16 3.93 4.54
N LYS A 20 5.26 4.49 3.33
CA LYS A 20 5.04 3.82 2.02
C LYS A 20 3.71 3.04 1.92
N ARG A 21 2.70 3.46 2.69
CA ARG A 21 1.35 2.89 2.71
C ARG A 21 0.30 3.93 3.06
N MET A 22 -0.95 3.63 2.73
CA MET A 22 -2.13 4.44 3.03
C MET A 22 -3.19 3.54 3.66
N SER A 23 -3.87 4.02 4.69
CA SER A 23 -4.90 3.23 5.38
C SER A 23 -6.19 4.04 5.55
N VAL A 24 -7.33 3.34 5.57
CA VAL A 24 -8.64 3.92 5.89
C VAL A 24 -9.32 3.05 6.93
N ILE A 25 -9.89 3.68 7.94
CA ILE A 25 -10.69 3.02 8.96
C ILE A 25 -12.15 3.32 8.64
N VAL A 26 -12.95 2.27 8.50
CA VAL A 26 -14.35 2.36 8.14
C VAL A 26 -15.23 1.57 9.09
N GLN A 27 -16.43 2.08 9.33
CA GLN A 27 -17.52 1.30 9.90
C GLN A 27 -18.36 0.72 8.76
N THR A 28 -18.51 -0.60 8.79
CA THR A 28 -19.34 -1.34 7.83
C THR A 28 -20.83 -1.17 8.15
N PRO A 29 -21.75 -1.46 7.20
CA PRO A 29 -23.19 -1.43 7.44
C PRO A 29 -23.66 -2.32 8.61
N THR A 30 -22.89 -3.35 8.96
CA THR A 30 -23.16 -4.25 10.09
C THR A 30 -22.62 -3.74 11.42
N GLY A 31 -22.08 -2.52 11.46
CA GLY A 31 -21.50 -1.89 12.64
C GLY A 31 -20.06 -2.29 12.96
N GLN A 32 -19.48 -3.26 12.23
CA GLN A 32 -18.10 -3.69 12.43
C GLN A 32 -17.12 -2.62 11.96
N VAL A 33 -16.06 -2.38 12.74
CA VAL A 33 -14.97 -1.47 12.36
C VAL A 33 -13.85 -2.27 11.70
N ARG A 34 -13.35 -1.76 10.57
CA ARG A 34 -12.30 -2.39 9.76
C ARG A 34 -11.29 -1.34 9.32
N LEU A 35 -10.01 -1.71 9.29
CA LEU A 35 -8.96 -0.91 8.69
C LEU A 35 -8.51 -1.58 7.39
N TYR A 36 -8.62 -0.87 6.27
CA TYR A 36 -8.07 -1.30 4.98
C TYR A 36 -6.77 -0.56 4.72
N CYS A 37 -5.73 -1.29 4.36
CA CYS A 37 -4.42 -0.73 4.06
C CYS A 37 -3.99 -1.13 2.65
N LYS A 38 -3.40 -0.18 1.92
CA LYS A 38 -2.67 -0.45 0.68
C LYS A 38 -1.26 0.12 0.76
N GLY A 39 -0.26 -0.62 0.28
CA GLY A 39 1.13 -0.19 0.37
C GLY A 39 2.10 -1.06 -0.40
N ALA A 40 3.39 -0.72 -0.26
CA ALA A 40 4.47 -1.55 -0.76
C ALA A 40 4.44 -2.94 -0.10
N ASP A 41 4.82 -3.95 -0.87
CA ASP A 41 4.99 -5.33 -0.42
C ASP A 41 5.88 -5.43 0.82
N SER A 42 7.06 -4.82 0.79
CA SER A 42 8.01 -4.79 1.92
C SER A 42 7.38 -4.28 3.22
N VAL A 43 6.50 -3.28 3.15
CA VAL A 43 5.88 -2.70 4.36
C VAL A 43 4.69 -3.53 4.85
N ILE A 44 3.89 -4.07 3.94
CA ILE A 44 2.70 -4.85 4.28
C ILE A 44 3.11 -6.23 4.81
N TYR A 45 4.07 -6.90 4.19
CA TYR A 45 4.50 -8.26 4.57
C TYR A 45 5.13 -8.30 5.98
N GLU A 46 5.85 -7.26 6.39
CA GLU A 46 6.39 -7.13 7.76
C GLU A 46 5.30 -7.08 8.85
N ARG A 47 4.05 -6.76 8.48
CA ARG A 47 2.92 -6.51 9.39
C ARG A 47 1.80 -7.55 9.23
N LEU A 48 2.04 -8.62 8.46
CA LEU A 48 1.06 -9.68 8.31
C LEU A 48 0.95 -10.50 9.59
N SER A 49 -0.28 -10.84 9.94
CA SER A 49 -0.61 -11.85 10.93
C SER A 49 -0.34 -13.25 10.38
N GLU A 50 -0.04 -14.18 11.27
CA GLU A 50 0.17 -15.61 10.95
C GLU A 50 -1.07 -16.26 10.33
N ASP A 51 -2.26 -15.70 10.58
CA ASP A 51 -3.54 -16.15 10.01
C ASP A 51 -3.72 -15.73 8.53
N SER A 52 -2.78 -15.00 7.95
CA SER A 52 -2.84 -14.57 6.55
C SER A 52 -2.72 -15.77 5.62
N LEU A 53 -3.65 -15.87 4.68
CA LEU A 53 -3.66 -16.92 3.67
C LEU A 53 -2.98 -16.43 2.38
N PHE A 54 -2.51 -17.38 1.58
CA PHE A 54 -1.95 -17.14 0.23
C PHE A 54 -0.74 -16.19 0.19
N VAL A 55 0.03 -16.13 1.28
CA VAL A 55 1.14 -15.19 1.45
C VAL A 55 2.25 -15.47 0.45
N GLU A 56 2.65 -16.74 0.30
CA GLU A 56 3.71 -17.18 -0.61
C GLU A 56 3.29 -17.06 -2.08
N GLU A 57 2.06 -17.47 -2.41
CA GLU A 57 1.55 -17.39 -3.78
C GLU A 57 1.40 -15.93 -4.24
N THR A 58 0.93 -15.05 -3.35
CA THR A 58 0.84 -13.62 -3.65
C THR A 58 2.23 -13.01 -3.83
N LEU A 59 3.23 -13.46 -3.06
CA LEU A 59 4.61 -12.99 -3.19
C LEU A 59 5.20 -13.40 -4.55
N ALA A 60 4.98 -14.64 -4.98
CA ALA A 60 5.39 -15.11 -6.30
C ALA A 60 4.75 -14.29 -7.43
N HIS A 61 3.47 -13.92 -7.32
CA HIS A 61 2.82 -13.04 -8.29
C HIS A 61 3.43 -11.63 -8.30
N LEU A 62 3.75 -11.06 -7.13
CA LEU A 62 4.42 -9.75 -7.03
C LEU A 62 5.78 -9.75 -7.74
N GLU A 63 6.56 -10.82 -7.60
CA GLU A 63 7.82 -10.97 -8.33
C GLU A 63 7.62 -11.06 -9.85
N CYS A 64 6.57 -11.75 -10.31
CA CYS A 64 6.19 -11.76 -11.72
C CYS A 64 5.82 -10.36 -12.22
N PHE A 65 5.01 -9.62 -11.47
CA PHE A 65 4.63 -8.25 -11.81
C PHE A 65 5.85 -7.32 -11.91
N ALA A 66 6.82 -7.47 -11.00
CA ALA A 66 8.06 -6.70 -11.06
C ALA A 66 8.89 -7.03 -12.32
N LYS A 67 8.98 -8.31 -12.72
CA LYS A 67 9.65 -8.74 -13.96
C LYS A 67 8.99 -8.18 -15.22
N GLU A 68 7.68 -7.98 -15.19
CA GLU A 68 6.91 -7.38 -16.28
C GLU A 68 6.90 -5.84 -16.24
N GLY A 69 7.57 -5.21 -15.26
CA GLY A 69 7.60 -3.75 -15.12
C GLY A 69 6.27 -3.15 -14.64
N LEU A 70 5.39 -3.96 -14.05
CA LEU A 70 4.12 -3.49 -13.49
C LEU A 70 4.35 -2.88 -12.10
N ARG A 71 3.60 -1.83 -11.78
CA ARG A 71 3.58 -1.27 -10.42
C ARG A 71 2.61 -2.04 -9.57
N ALA A 72 3.12 -2.76 -8.59
CA ALA A 72 2.30 -3.53 -7.68
C ALA A 72 2.07 -2.84 -6.33
N LEU A 73 0.89 -3.06 -5.74
CA LEU A 73 0.58 -2.69 -4.36
C LEU A 73 -0.11 -3.87 -3.68
N CYS A 74 0.28 -4.13 -2.44
CA CYS A 74 -0.41 -5.08 -1.57
C CYS A 74 -1.62 -4.40 -0.92
N VAL A 75 -2.68 -5.16 -0.72
CA VAL A 75 -3.89 -4.74 -0.01
C VAL A 75 -4.13 -5.69 1.15
N ALA A 76 -4.36 -5.12 2.32
CA ALA A 76 -4.56 -5.89 3.54
C ALA A 76 -5.67 -5.28 4.41
N LEU A 77 -6.18 -6.08 5.33
CA LEU A 77 -7.28 -5.76 6.24
C LEU A 77 -6.88 -6.04 7.67
N HIS A 78 -7.21 -5.13 8.58
CA HIS A 78 -7.25 -5.42 10.00
C HIS A 78 -8.69 -5.35 10.51
N ARG A 79 -9.07 -6.33 11.35
CA ARG A 79 -10.41 -6.43 11.96
C ARG A 79 -10.29 -6.09 13.44
N PHE A 80 -11.03 -5.08 13.89
CA PHE A 80 -11.05 -4.74 15.31
C PHE A 80 -12.07 -5.58 16.07
N ASN A 81 -11.63 -6.33 17.08
CA ASN A 81 -12.48 -7.15 17.94
C ASN A 81 -12.88 -6.40 19.23
N GLY A 82 -13.40 -5.18 19.11
CA GLY A 82 -13.81 -4.34 20.26
C GLY A 82 -12.70 -3.45 20.85
N GLU A 83 -11.44 -3.68 20.47
CA GLU A 83 -10.28 -2.88 20.91
C GLU A 83 -10.19 -1.51 20.22
N TYR A 84 -11.00 -1.29 19.16
CA TYR A 84 -10.98 -0.03 18.40
C TYR A 84 -11.18 1.19 19.28
N GLN A 85 -12.08 1.15 20.28
CA GLN A 85 -12.33 2.30 21.14
C GLN A 85 -11.10 2.67 21.98
N GLN A 86 -10.36 1.69 22.48
CA GLN A 86 -9.13 1.96 23.24
C GLN A 86 -8.03 2.52 22.34
N CYS A 87 -7.82 1.90 21.16
CA CYS A 87 -6.89 2.40 20.15
C CYS A 87 -7.25 3.83 19.73
N TRP A 88 -8.54 4.10 19.50
CA TRP A 88 -9.07 5.42 19.15
C TRP A 88 -8.78 6.47 20.22
N VAL A 89 -9.03 6.15 21.50
CA VAL A 89 -8.78 7.08 22.62
C VAL A 89 -7.29 7.41 22.71
N MET A 90 -6.41 6.40 22.66
CA MET A 90 -4.96 6.62 22.66
C MET A 90 -4.51 7.49 21.48
N CYS A 91 -4.98 7.18 20.28
CA CYS A 91 -4.63 7.95 19.08
C CYS A 91 -5.20 9.38 19.14
N LYS A 92 -6.38 9.58 19.75
CA LYS A 92 -6.98 10.91 19.94
C LYS A 92 -6.18 11.74 20.95
N GLU A 93 -5.71 11.15 22.03
CA GLU A 93 -4.82 11.82 23.00
C GLU A 93 -3.50 12.21 22.34
N ALA A 94 -2.89 11.31 21.58
CA ALA A 94 -1.70 11.59 20.76
C ALA A 94 -1.94 12.74 19.75
N SER A 95 -3.17 12.88 19.25
CA SER A 95 -3.53 13.95 18.32
C SER A 95 -3.61 15.36 18.94
N THR A 96 -3.71 15.44 20.28
CA THR A 96 -3.77 16.73 21.01
C THR A 96 -2.39 17.29 21.36
N VAL A 97 -1.32 16.53 21.13
CA VAL A 97 0.06 16.96 21.34
C VAL A 97 0.46 17.96 20.24
N VAL A 98 0.95 19.13 20.64
CA VAL A 98 1.26 20.26 19.73
C VAL A 98 2.52 20.01 18.88
N GLN A 99 3.41 19.11 19.32
CA GLN A 99 4.59 18.67 18.59
C GLN A 99 4.47 17.17 18.26
N ASP A 100 4.91 16.76 17.07
CA ASP A 100 4.98 15.37 16.62
C ASP A 100 3.65 14.58 16.53
N ARG A 101 2.55 15.29 16.27
CA ARG A 101 1.20 14.72 16.08
C ARG A 101 1.16 13.57 15.08
N THR A 102 1.82 13.71 13.92
CA THR A 102 1.79 12.71 12.85
C THR A 102 2.51 11.44 13.28
N GLN A 103 3.70 11.57 13.88
CA GLN A 103 4.51 10.43 14.32
C GLN A 103 3.82 9.65 15.44
N SER A 104 3.23 10.36 16.41
CA SER A 104 2.54 9.71 17.54
C SER A 104 1.27 8.97 17.10
N LEU A 105 0.59 9.47 16.07
CA LEU A 105 -0.53 8.76 15.44
C LEU A 105 -0.04 7.53 14.68
N GLU A 106 1.06 7.65 13.94
CA GLU A 106 1.68 6.51 13.25
C GLU A 106 2.01 5.38 14.22
N ASP A 107 2.70 5.67 15.33
CA ASP A 107 3.10 4.65 16.31
C ASP A 107 1.90 3.94 16.96
N CYS A 108 0.81 4.68 17.24
CA CYS A 108 -0.44 4.15 17.78
C CYS A 108 -1.08 3.12 16.83
N TYR A 109 -1.08 3.42 15.52
CA TYR A 109 -1.63 2.51 14.52
C TYR A 109 -0.65 1.37 14.20
N ASP A 110 0.66 1.60 14.11
CA ASP A 110 1.65 0.55 13.89
C ASP A 110 1.57 -0.56 14.96
N ALA A 111 1.31 -0.19 16.22
CA ALA A 111 1.13 -1.16 17.31
C ALA A 111 -0.13 -2.03 17.16
N SER A 112 -1.14 -1.54 16.44
CA SER A 112 -2.43 -2.20 16.25
C SER A 112 -2.53 -2.93 14.90
N GLU A 113 -1.56 -2.75 14.00
CA GLU A 113 -1.57 -3.23 12.62
C GLU A 113 -1.06 -4.68 12.50
N LYS A 114 -1.88 -5.65 12.95
CA LYS A 114 -1.75 -7.06 12.53
C LYS A 114 -2.67 -7.31 11.34
N PHE A 115 -2.11 -7.32 10.14
CA PHE A 115 -2.87 -7.38 8.90
C PHE A 115 -3.20 -8.80 8.45
N LEU A 116 -4.36 -8.97 7.84
CA LEU A 116 -4.73 -10.11 7.02
C LEU A 116 -4.53 -9.71 5.56
N LEU A 117 -3.68 -10.44 4.84
CA LEU A 117 -3.48 -10.21 3.41
C LEU A 117 -4.80 -10.46 2.65
N LEU A 118 -5.21 -9.49 1.84
CA LEU A 118 -6.34 -9.65 0.92
C LEU A 118 -5.86 -9.99 -0.50
N GLY A 119 -4.69 -9.48 -0.88
CA GLY A 119 -4.05 -9.78 -2.16
C GLY A 119 -3.16 -8.64 -2.65
N ALA A 120 -2.86 -8.67 -3.94
CA ALA A 120 -2.07 -7.67 -4.61
C ALA A 120 -2.78 -7.12 -5.86
N THR A 121 -2.45 -5.89 -6.20
CA THR A 121 -2.84 -5.23 -7.46
C THR A 121 -1.59 -5.01 -8.30
N ALA A 122 -1.75 -4.99 -9.62
CA ALA A 122 -0.70 -4.65 -10.57
C ALA A 122 -1.24 -3.64 -11.58
N ILE A 123 -0.53 -2.54 -11.75
CA ILE A 123 -0.91 -1.44 -12.65
C ILE A 123 0.22 -1.24 -13.65
N GLU A 124 -0.12 -1.36 -14.92
CA GLU A 124 0.79 -1.02 -16.00
C GLU A 124 0.94 0.50 -16.12
N VAL A 125 2.19 0.97 -16.10
CA VAL A 125 2.49 2.36 -16.45
C VAL A 125 2.81 2.40 -17.94
N ARG A 126 1.82 2.81 -18.73
CA ARG A 126 1.95 2.86 -20.18
C ARG A 126 3.07 3.80 -20.60
N LEU A 127 3.99 3.26 -21.39
CA LEU A 127 4.98 4.06 -22.12
C LEU A 127 4.32 4.74 -23.32
N GLN A 128 4.96 5.78 -23.82
CA GLN A 128 4.60 6.34 -25.12
C GLN A 128 4.76 5.27 -26.21
N ALA A 129 3.94 5.39 -27.25
CA ALA A 129 3.99 4.48 -28.38
C ALA A 129 5.42 4.41 -28.96
N ARG A 130 5.87 3.19 -29.27
CA ARG A 130 7.16 2.89 -29.90
C ARG A 130 8.41 3.18 -29.09
N VAL A 131 8.29 3.54 -27.81
CA VAL A 131 9.45 3.70 -26.93
C VAL A 131 10.29 2.40 -26.86
N PRO A 132 9.71 1.20 -26.63
CA PRO A 132 10.50 -0.03 -26.57
C PRO A 132 11.25 -0.34 -27.88
N GLU A 133 10.59 -0.20 -29.03
CA GLU A 133 11.22 -0.44 -30.32
C GLU A 133 12.33 0.58 -30.63
N THR A 134 12.11 1.85 -30.26
CA THR A 134 13.10 2.91 -30.48
C THR A 134 14.35 2.68 -29.64
N ILE A 135 14.19 2.38 -28.34
CA ILE A 135 15.30 2.03 -27.45
C ILE A 135 16.08 0.83 -28.02
N THR A 136 15.37 -0.23 -28.43
CA THR A 136 15.98 -1.43 -29.01
C THR A 136 16.80 -1.10 -30.27
N ASN A 137 16.28 -0.25 -31.14
CA ASN A 137 16.98 0.13 -32.38
C ASN A 137 18.22 0.99 -32.10
N LEU A 138 18.14 1.91 -31.14
CA LEU A 138 19.28 2.73 -30.71
C LEU A 138 20.39 1.89 -30.07
N LEU A 139 20.02 0.89 -29.25
CA LEU A 139 20.98 -0.05 -28.66
C LEU A 139 21.67 -0.92 -29.73
N LYS A 140 20.94 -1.38 -30.75
CA LYS A 140 21.49 -2.15 -31.88
C LYS A 140 22.58 -1.39 -32.66
N VAL A 141 22.53 -0.06 -32.67
CA VAL A 141 23.55 0.79 -33.32
C VAL A 141 24.59 1.33 -32.33
N ASN A 142 24.72 0.70 -31.15
CA ASN A 142 25.68 1.03 -30.09
C ASN A 142 25.52 2.44 -29.48
N ILE A 143 24.32 3.03 -29.51
CA ILE A 143 24.03 4.27 -28.78
C ILE A 143 23.76 3.94 -27.32
N ARG A 144 24.53 4.53 -26.40
CA ARG A 144 24.33 4.37 -24.96
C ARG A 144 23.22 5.30 -24.47
N ILE A 145 22.20 4.75 -23.85
CA ILE A 145 21.06 5.49 -23.30
C ILE A 145 21.23 5.57 -21.79
N TRP A 146 21.09 6.77 -21.24
CA TRP A 146 21.09 7.02 -19.80
C TRP A 146 19.74 7.61 -19.43
N VAL A 147 19.06 7.03 -18.43
CA VAL A 147 17.81 7.57 -17.92
C VAL A 147 18.10 8.33 -16.64
N LEU A 148 17.84 9.63 -16.66
CA LEU A 148 17.88 10.49 -15.49
C LEU A 148 16.45 10.69 -15.01
N THR A 149 16.07 10.02 -13.91
CA THR A 149 14.76 10.20 -13.28
C THR A 149 14.88 11.03 -12.01
N GLY A 150 14.00 12.02 -11.82
CA GLY A 150 13.90 12.78 -10.57
C GLY A 150 12.95 12.19 -9.53
N GLY A 151 12.47 10.95 -9.73
CA GLY A 151 11.58 10.25 -8.79
C GLY A 151 12.35 9.49 -7.72
N SER A 152 11.66 9.09 -6.64
CA SER A 152 12.21 8.16 -5.64
C SER A 152 12.61 6.83 -6.28
N ASP A 153 13.64 6.16 -5.73
CA ASP A 153 14.26 4.94 -6.27
C ASP A 153 13.30 3.79 -6.63
N VAL A 154 12.08 3.80 -6.09
CA VAL A 154 11.02 2.80 -6.37
C VAL A 154 10.32 3.06 -7.72
N THR A 155 10.46 4.27 -8.27
CA THR A 155 9.77 4.73 -9.49
C THR A 155 10.57 4.46 -10.76
N SER A 156 11.86 4.15 -10.63
CA SER A 156 12.70 3.75 -11.77
C SER A 156 12.30 2.35 -12.21
N LEU A 157 11.67 2.27 -13.39
CA LEU A 157 11.46 1.00 -14.06
C LEU A 157 12.84 0.43 -14.44
N PRO A 158 13.13 -0.85 -14.19
CA PRO A 158 14.22 -1.51 -14.91
C PRO A 158 13.85 -1.48 -16.40
N LEU A 159 14.65 -0.79 -17.20
CA LEU A 159 14.59 -0.84 -18.66
C LEU A 159 15.08 -2.18 -19.18
#